data_AF-A0A1G7MBM4-F1
#
_entry.id   AF-A0A1G7MBM4-F1
#
_cell.length_a   1.000
_cell.length_b   1.000
_cell.length_c   1.000
_cell.angle_alpha   90.00
_cell.angle_beta   90.00
_cell.angle_gamma   90.00
#
_symmetry.space_group_name_H-M   'P 1'
#
loop_
_entity.id
_entity.type
_entity.pdbx_description
1 polymer ?
#
loop_
_entity_poly.entity_id
_entity_poly.type
_entity_poly.pdbx_seq_one_letter_code
_entity_poly.pdbx_strand_id
1 'polypeptide(L)'
;MEMIVLNDIECTRETVQWLLEQNGLDLPADSQSFRELQHAVLRAFAEAHRINAARYRGNYAVRPQDPLLARAFSSEPRARRQPKPAAAQFSDLWQRYVDGKIKAGDWGHDMQRENRMSQSLFTEIAGDRPIDAYERSQISDFVNVLQHLPAMRGKDPRFKGKTSADLVQMTKADPTIKTMQSKTVKKHFSNISSFFGWCVRQGQLPSNPAEGVYQLKRTKRRQDERAAWTNADLKTWFTCPIYQGSQPQHRLKRGQEVRRDALYWLPILAVFHALRLEEGA
;
A
#
# COMPACT_ATOMS: atom_id res chain seq x y z
N MET A 1 -43.70 -24.36 -37.07
CA MET A 1 -44.61 -23.29 -36.61
C MET A 1 -45.86 -23.85 -35.93
N GLU A 2 -46.34 -25.04 -36.30
CA GLU A 2 -47.54 -25.65 -35.69
C GLU A 2 -47.42 -25.94 -34.18
N MET A 3 -46.23 -26.29 -33.67
CA MET A 3 -46.03 -26.65 -32.25
C MET A 3 -46.27 -25.50 -31.25
N ILE A 4 -45.97 -24.25 -31.62
CA ILE A 4 -46.26 -23.08 -30.75
C ILE A 4 -47.76 -22.80 -30.70
N VAL A 5 -48.46 -23.08 -31.80
CA VAL A 5 -49.91 -22.88 -31.90
C VAL A 5 -50.67 -23.96 -31.11
N LEU A 6 -50.10 -25.16 -31.00
CA LEU A 6 -50.68 -26.30 -30.27
C LEU A 6 -50.29 -26.36 -28.78
N ASN A 7 -49.45 -25.44 -28.30
CA ASN A 7 -48.98 -25.36 -26.91
C ASN A 7 -48.33 -26.66 -26.37
N ASP A 8 -47.69 -27.43 -27.23
CA ASP A 8 -47.04 -28.69 -26.85
C ASP A 8 -45.62 -28.42 -26.30
N ILE A 9 -45.54 -28.23 -24.98
CA ILE A 9 -44.31 -27.90 -24.26
C ILE A 9 -43.53 -29.14 -23.79
N GLU A 10 -44.09 -30.34 -23.88
CA GLU A 10 -43.45 -31.59 -23.42
C GLU A 10 -42.14 -31.85 -24.18
N CYS A 11 -42.09 -31.50 -25.48
CA CYS A 11 -40.89 -31.64 -26.30
C CYS A 11 -39.67 -30.84 -25.80
N THR A 12 -39.87 -29.86 -24.92
CA THR A 12 -38.79 -29.04 -24.36
C THR A 12 -38.30 -29.52 -23.00
N ARG A 13 -38.98 -30.49 -22.38
CA ARG A 13 -38.73 -30.94 -21.00
C ARG A 13 -37.30 -31.44 -20.81
N GLU A 14 -36.80 -32.31 -21.67
CA GLU A 14 -35.43 -32.84 -21.61
C GLU A 14 -34.38 -31.73 -21.76
N THR A 15 -34.63 -30.76 -22.65
CA THR A 15 -33.73 -29.62 -22.85
C THR A 15 -33.70 -28.72 -21.63
N VAL A 16 -34.85 -28.46 -21.01
CA VAL A 16 -34.95 -27.66 -19.78
C VAL A 16 -34.23 -28.35 -18.63
N GLN A 17 -34.42 -29.66 -18.46
CA GLN A 17 -33.76 -30.42 -17.41
C GLN A 17 -32.23 -30.43 -17.59
N TRP A 18 -31.75 -30.65 -18.81
CA TRP A 18 -30.33 -30.52 -19.14
C TRP A 18 -29.78 -29.11 -18.86
N LEU A 19 -30.53 -28.04 -19.19
CA LEU A 19 -30.13 -26.66 -18.91
C LEU A 19 -30.02 -26.38 -17.41
N LEU A 20 -30.92 -26.92 -16.59
CA LEU A 20 -30.92 -26.77 -15.14
C LEU A 20 -29.68 -27.43 -14.52
N GLU A 21 -29.38 -28.66 -14.93
CA GLU A 21 -28.20 -29.42 -14.49
C GLU A 21 -26.89 -28.69 -14.83
N GLN A 22 -26.75 -28.17 -16.06
CA GLN A 22 -25.54 -27.43 -16.47
C GLN A 22 -25.32 -26.13 -15.70
N ASN A 23 -26.36 -25.55 -15.11
CA ASN A 23 -26.29 -24.30 -14.37
C ASN A 23 -26.40 -24.51 -12.84
N GLY A 24 -26.51 -25.76 -12.37
CA GLY A 24 -26.63 -26.08 -10.95
C GLY A 24 -27.88 -25.49 -10.29
N LEU A 25 -28.98 -25.37 -11.05
CA LEU A 25 -30.25 -24.84 -10.57
C LEU A 25 -31.23 -25.98 -10.31
N ASP A 26 -31.85 -25.98 -9.14
CA ASP A 26 -32.90 -26.94 -8.77
C ASP A 26 -34.27 -26.28 -8.92
N LEU A 27 -35.09 -26.83 -9.81
CA LEU A 27 -36.41 -26.31 -10.17
C LEU A 27 -37.39 -27.47 -10.31
N PRO A 28 -38.42 -27.56 -9.44
CA PRO A 28 -39.38 -28.66 -9.50
C PRO A 28 -40.15 -28.70 -10.82
N ALA A 29 -40.31 -29.89 -11.40
CA ALA A 29 -40.96 -30.08 -12.71
C ALA A 29 -42.41 -29.58 -12.77
N ASP A 30 -43.14 -29.62 -11.64
CA ASP A 30 -44.54 -29.18 -11.56
C ASP A 30 -44.68 -27.66 -11.31
N SER A 31 -43.56 -26.95 -11.10
CA SER A 31 -43.57 -25.53 -10.78
C SER A 31 -44.00 -24.66 -11.97
N GLN A 32 -44.62 -23.52 -11.67
CA GLN A 32 -44.94 -22.52 -12.69
C GLN A 32 -43.66 -22.03 -13.40
N SER A 33 -42.58 -21.83 -12.64
CA SER A 33 -41.29 -21.40 -13.16
C SER A 33 -40.67 -22.41 -14.15
N PHE A 34 -40.87 -23.71 -13.93
CA PHE A 34 -40.42 -24.75 -14.87
C PHE A 34 -41.19 -24.67 -16.20
N ARG A 35 -42.52 -24.49 -16.14
CA ARG A 35 -43.34 -24.28 -17.34
C ARG A 35 -42.97 -23.00 -18.09
N GLU A 36 -42.75 -21.89 -17.38
CA GLU A 36 -42.28 -20.64 -17.98
C GLU A 36 -40.94 -20.82 -18.73
N LEU A 37 -40.03 -21.62 -18.16
CA LEU A 37 -38.76 -21.97 -18.81
C LEU A 37 -38.97 -22.85 -20.05
N GLN A 38 -39.88 -23.83 -20.00
CA GLN A 38 -40.26 -24.63 -21.17
C GLN A 38 -40.80 -23.77 -22.31
N HIS A 39 -41.68 -22.81 -22.00
CA HIS A 39 -42.18 -21.86 -23.00
C HIS A 39 -41.07 -20.96 -23.57
N ALA A 40 -40.12 -20.51 -22.74
CA ALA A 40 -38.98 -19.72 -23.19
C ALA A 40 -38.06 -20.52 -24.13
N VAL A 41 -37.80 -21.80 -23.83
CA VAL A 41 -37.04 -22.70 -24.70
C VAL A 41 -37.76 -22.95 -26.01
N LEU A 42 -39.08 -23.17 -25.99
CA LEU A 42 -39.86 -23.37 -27.21
C LEU A 42 -39.82 -22.13 -28.12
N ARG A 43 -39.94 -20.93 -27.54
CA ARG A 43 -39.76 -19.65 -28.26
C ARG A 43 -38.36 -19.54 -28.87
N ALA A 44 -37.32 -19.92 -28.10
CA ALA A 44 -35.94 -19.94 -28.59
C ALA A 44 -35.75 -20.86 -29.79
N PHE A 45 -36.33 -22.08 -29.76
CA PHE A 45 -36.25 -23.01 -30.87
C PHE A 45 -36.94 -22.48 -32.13
N ALA A 46 -38.16 -21.96 -32.01
CA ALA A 46 -38.85 -21.40 -33.17
C ALA A 46 -38.07 -20.24 -33.80
N GLU A 47 -37.47 -19.40 -32.98
CA GLU A 47 -36.68 -18.28 -33.46
C GLU A 47 -35.36 -18.74 -34.09
N ALA A 48 -34.71 -19.75 -33.51
CA ALA A 48 -33.53 -20.38 -34.11
C ALA A 48 -33.85 -20.99 -35.49
N HIS A 49 -34.98 -21.68 -35.63
CA HIS A 49 -35.43 -22.21 -36.91
C HIS A 49 -35.70 -21.09 -37.94
N ARG A 50 -36.33 -19.98 -37.53
CA ARG A 50 -36.58 -18.82 -38.40
C ARG A 50 -35.29 -18.19 -38.88
N ILE A 51 -34.33 -17.98 -37.97
CA ILE A 51 -33.02 -17.41 -38.29
C ILE A 51 -32.24 -18.35 -39.21
N ASN A 52 -32.22 -19.66 -38.93
CA ASN A 52 -31.54 -20.64 -39.77
C ASN A 52 -32.16 -20.71 -41.17
N ALA A 53 -33.49 -20.67 -41.29
CA ALA A 53 -34.17 -20.61 -42.58
C ALA A 53 -33.76 -19.38 -43.40
N ALA A 54 -33.59 -18.22 -42.77
CA ALA A 54 -33.11 -17.01 -43.43
C ALA A 54 -31.63 -17.12 -43.85
N ARG A 55 -30.79 -17.75 -43.02
CA ARG A 55 -29.38 -18.02 -43.34
C ARG A 55 -29.21 -18.94 -44.54
N TYR A 56 -30.02 -19.99 -44.65
CA TYR A 56 -30.01 -20.87 -45.84
C TYR A 56 -30.37 -20.14 -47.14
N ARG A 57 -31.07 -18.99 -47.04
CA ARG A 57 -31.38 -18.10 -48.17
C ARG A 57 -30.34 -16.99 -48.35
N GLY A 58 -29.20 -17.06 -47.66
CA GLY A 58 -28.10 -16.10 -47.75
C GLY A 58 -28.28 -14.83 -46.90
N ASN A 59 -29.34 -14.70 -46.10
CA ASN A 59 -29.55 -13.54 -45.24
C ASN A 59 -29.03 -13.80 -43.81
N TYR A 60 -27.81 -13.35 -43.53
CA TYR A 60 -27.16 -13.47 -42.23
C TYR A 60 -27.43 -12.28 -41.28
N ALA A 61 -28.09 -11.22 -41.76
CA ALA A 61 -28.37 -10.02 -40.98
C ALA A 61 -29.63 -10.13 -40.09
N VAL A 62 -30.34 -11.27 -40.15
CA VAL A 62 -31.58 -11.46 -39.40
C VAL A 62 -31.32 -11.50 -37.89
N ARG A 63 -31.96 -10.59 -37.17
CA ARG A 63 -31.96 -10.52 -35.70
C ARG A 63 -33.18 -11.23 -35.12
N PRO A 64 -33.10 -11.68 -33.84
CA PRO A 64 -34.26 -12.17 -33.12
C PRO A 64 -35.37 -11.11 -33.05
N GLN A 65 -36.61 -11.49 -33.33
CA GLN A 65 -37.83 -10.68 -33.21
C GLN A 65 -38.54 -10.92 -31.88
N ASP A 66 -38.39 -12.11 -31.28
CA ASP A 66 -38.97 -12.40 -29.98
C ASP A 66 -38.38 -11.45 -28.90
N PRO A 67 -39.20 -10.69 -28.15
CA PRO A 67 -38.71 -9.72 -27.18
C PRO A 67 -37.82 -10.29 -26.08
N LEU A 68 -38.07 -11.54 -25.65
CA LEU A 68 -37.29 -12.22 -24.61
C LEU A 68 -35.87 -12.48 -25.12
N LEU A 69 -35.75 -12.94 -26.37
CA LEU A 69 -34.48 -13.28 -27.00
C LEU A 69 -33.74 -12.04 -27.50
N ALA A 70 -34.43 -11.05 -28.06
CA ALA A 70 -33.85 -9.80 -28.50
C ALA A 70 -33.10 -9.09 -27.35
N ARG A 71 -33.67 -9.10 -26.14
CA ARG A 71 -33.02 -8.57 -24.94
C ARG A 71 -31.72 -9.31 -24.60
N ALA A 72 -31.73 -10.64 -24.67
CA ALA A 72 -30.55 -11.46 -24.40
C ALA A 72 -29.43 -11.27 -25.45
N PHE A 73 -29.77 -11.01 -26.71
CA PHE A 73 -28.80 -10.69 -27.77
C PHE A 73 -28.24 -9.26 -27.68
N SER A 74 -28.98 -8.33 -27.06
CA SER A 74 -28.55 -6.94 -26.87
C SER A 74 -27.67 -6.73 -25.64
N SER A 75 -27.76 -7.62 -24.64
CA SER A 75 -26.82 -7.59 -23.52
C SER A 75 -25.46 -8.08 -24.00
N GLU A 76 -24.43 -7.22 -23.90
CA GLU A 76 -23.05 -7.65 -24.04
C GLU A 76 -22.81 -8.92 -23.20
N PRO A 77 -21.99 -9.87 -23.69
CA PRO A 77 -21.67 -11.06 -22.91
C PRO A 77 -21.15 -10.58 -21.57
N ARG A 78 -21.93 -10.79 -20.51
CA ARG A 78 -21.53 -10.54 -19.13
C ARG A 78 -20.45 -11.57 -18.88
N ALA A 79 -19.20 -11.19 -19.22
CA ALA A 79 -18.04 -12.01 -18.99
C ALA A 79 -18.18 -12.51 -17.56
N ARG A 80 -18.21 -13.84 -17.39
CA ARG A 80 -18.14 -14.46 -16.07
C ARG A 80 -16.87 -13.91 -15.44
N ARG A 81 -16.97 -12.82 -14.67
CA ARG A 81 -15.90 -12.31 -13.84
C ARG A 81 -15.67 -13.42 -12.83
N GLN A 82 -14.75 -14.33 -13.14
CA GLN A 82 -14.16 -15.16 -12.10
C GLN A 82 -13.69 -14.16 -11.04
N PRO A 83 -14.11 -14.28 -9.77
CA PRO A 83 -13.62 -13.40 -8.74
C PRO A 83 -12.10 -13.57 -8.72
N LYS A 84 -11.39 -12.51 -9.11
CA LYS A 84 -9.93 -12.42 -8.92
C LYS A 84 -9.69 -12.82 -7.46
N PRO A 85 -8.80 -13.78 -7.17
CA PRO A 85 -8.51 -14.15 -5.78
C PRO A 85 -8.22 -12.88 -5.00
N ALA A 86 -8.91 -12.71 -3.88
CA ALA A 86 -8.82 -11.50 -3.07
C ALA A 86 -7.34 -11.23 -2.76
N ALA A 87 -6.86 -10.04 -3.11
CA ALA A 87 -5.48 -9.69 -2.84
C ALA A 87 -5.23 -9.70 -1.34
N ALA A 88 -4.03 -10.13 -0.94
CA ALA A 88 -3.65 -10.18 0.46
C ALA A 88 -3.67 -8.78 1.10
N GLN A 89 -3.97 -8.73 2.39
CA GLN A 89 -3.96 -7.48 3.16
C GLN A 89 -2.54 -6.90 3.24
N PHE A 90 -2.45 -5.58 3.38
CA PHE A 90 -1.19 -4.88 3.60
C PHE A 90 -0.44 -5.42 4.81
N SER A 91 -1.13 -5.59 5.94
CA SER A 91 -0.55 -6.11 7.18
C SER A 91 0.10 -7.48 7.02
N ASP A 92 -0.57 -8.42 6.35
CA ASP A 92 -0.08 -9.78 6.10
C ASP A 92 1.18 -9.79 5.23
N LEU A 93 1.15 -9.04 4.12
CA LEU A 93 2.30 -8.93 3.23
C LEU A 93 3.46 -8.20 3.89
N TRP A 94 3.18 -7.20 4.74
CA TRP A 94 4.20 -6.50 5.49
C TRP A 94 4.93 -7.45 6.45
N GLN A 95 4.22 -8.34 7.15
CA GLN A 95 4.87 -9.32 8.01
C GLN A 95 5.77 -10.27 7.21
N ARG A 96 5.29 -10.78 6.08
CA ARG A 96 6.12 -11.61 5.18
C ARG A 96 7.38 -10.87 4.71
N TYR A 97 7.26 -9.57 4.43
CA TYR A 97 8.40 -8.73 4.06
C TYR A 97 9.42 -8.59 5.20
N VAL A 98 8.94 -8.32 6.41
CA VAL A 98 9.78 -8.23 7.63
C VAL A 98 10.49 -9.55 7.90
N ASP A 99 9.76 -10.66 7.92
CA ASP A 99 10.31 -12.00 8.18
C ASP A 99 11.39 -12.37 7.16
N GLY A 100 11.14 -12.07 5.88
CA GLY A 100 12.12 -12.27 4.82
C GLY A 100 13.40 -11.46 5.03
N LYS A 101 13.27 -10.20 5.47
CA LYS A 101 14.42 -9.32 5.76
C LYS A 101 15.21 -9.74 6.99
N ILE A 102 14.53 -10.21 8.05
CA ILE A 102 15.19 -10.73 9.25
C ILE A 102 15.92 -12.02 8.92
N LYS A 103 15.26 -12.96 8.23
CA LYS A 103 15.84 -14.25 7.85
C LYS A 103 17.07 -14.09 6.94
N ALA A 104 17.09 -13.08 6.09
CA ALA A 104 18.23 -12.76 5.23
C ALA A 104 19.40 -12.10 6.00
N GLY A 105 19.20 -11.68 7.25
CA GLY A 105 20.19 -10.93 8.03
C GLY A 105 20.30 -9.44 7.65
N ASP A 106 19.42 -8.93 6.77
CA ASP A 106 19.45 -7.54 6.31
C ASP A 106 19.05 -6.55 7.41
N TRP A 107 18.16 -6.96 8.33
CA TRP A 107 17.52 -6.08 9.31
C TRP A 107 17.84 -6.44 10.75
N GLY A 108 18.72 -5.64 11.36
CA GLY A 108 18.92 -5.61 12.81
C GLY A 108 17.72 -5.00 13.56
N HIS A 109 17.79 -5.03 14.90
CA HIS A 109 16.69 -4.61 15.79
C HIS A 109 16.23 -3.15 15.58
N ASP A 110 17.18 -2.24 15.33
CA ASP A 110 16.85 -0.83 15.08
C ASP A 110 16.08 -0.63 13.77
N MET A 111 16.47 -1.35 12.71
CA MET A 111 15.80 -1.27 11.41
C MET A 111 14.37 -1.80 11.51
N GLN A 112 14.15 -2.87 12.28
CA GLN A 112 12.83 -3.41 12.55
C GLN A 112 11.96 -2.40 13.29
N ARG A 113 12.47 -1.77 14.36
CA ARG A 113 11.75 -0.73 15.12
C ARG A 113 11.34 0.43 14.23
N GLU A 114 12.26 0.93 13.40
CA GLU A 114 11.99 2.06 12.50
C GLU A 114 10.95 1.73 11.41
N ASN A 115 11.01 0.52 10.86
CA ASN A 115 10.04 0.06 9.86
C ASN A 115 8.68 -0.20 10.49
N ARG A 116 8.60 -0.76 11.71
CA ARG A 116 7.35 -0.92 12.46
C ARG A 116 6.66 0.42 12.72
N MET A 117 7.41 1.47 13.05
CA MET A 117 6.84 2.81 13.18
C MET A 117 6.28 3.34 11.87
N SER A 118 6.93 3.04 10.74
CA SER A 118 6.48 3.45 9.41
C SER A 118 5.21 2.70 8.99
N GLN A 119 5.16 1.39 9.25
CA GLN A 119 3.99 0.54 9.05
C GLN A 119 2.80 1.06 9.85
N SER A 120 2.97 1.27 11.16
CA SER A 120 1.89 1.74 12.05
C SER A 120 1.33 3.08 11.58
N LEU A 121 2.18 4.03 11.19
CA LEU A 121 1.77 5.30 10.61
C LEU A 121 0.97 5.13 9.32
N PHE A 122 1.42 4.26 8.43
CA PHE A 122 0.74 4.01 7.17
C PHE A 122 -0.63 3.35 7.39
N THR A 123 -0.71 2.35 8.26
CA THR A 123 -1.98 1.71 8.64
C THR A 123 -2.94 2.69 9.33
N GLU A 124 -2.44 3.60 10.17
CA GLU A 124 -3.26 4.63 10.81
C GLU A 124 -3.88 5.59 9.78
N ILE A 125 -3.12 5.99 8.76
CA ILE A 125 -3.52 7.04 7.81
C ILE A 125 -4.28 6.47 6.61
N ALA A 126 -3.77 5.39 6.00
CA ALA A 126 -4.33 4.79 4.79
C ALA A 126 -5.27 3.61 5.09
N GLY A 127 -5.28 3.10 6.33
CA GLY A 127 -6.00 1.88 6.71
C GLY A 127 -5.27 0.61 6.29
N ASP A 128 -5.68 -0.53 6.86
CA ASP A 128 -5.30 -1.86 6.38
C ASP A 128 -6.28 -2.29 5.28
N ARG A 129 -5.78 -2.39 4.05
CA ARG A 129 -6.57 -2.71 2.86
C ARG A 129 -5.84 -3.78 2.04
N PRO A 130 -6.55 -4.48 1.15
CA PRO A 130 -5.91 -5.32 0.14
C PRO A 130 -4.85 -4.53 -0.62
N ILE A 131 -3.71 -5.17 -0.89
CA ILE A 131 -2.54 -4.47 -1.46
C ILE A 131 -2.83 -3.81 -2.81
N ASP A 132 -3.77 -4.36 -3.60
CA ASP A 132 -4.17 -3.84 -4.91
C ASP A 132 -5.21 -2.71 -4.85
N ALA A 133 -5.71 -2.38 -3.65
CA ALA A 133 -6.61 -1.24 -3.43
C ALA A 133 -5.87 0.08 -3.16
N TYR A 134 -4.53 0.06 -3.02
CA TYR A 134 -3.74 1.28 -2.82
C TYR A 134 -3.36 1.90 -4.17
N GLU A 135 -3.81 3.13 -4.37
CA GLU A 135 -3.44 3.95 -5.51
C GLU A 135 -2.46 5.06 -5.12
N ARG A 136 -1.95 5.78 -6.14
CA ARG A 136 -1.07 6.95 -5.95
C ARG A 136 -1.71 8.03 -5.06
N SER A 137 -3.04 8.14 -5.05
CA SER A 137 -3.79 9.09 -4.22
C SER A 137 -3.58 8.81 -2.73
N GLN A 138 -3.75 7.57 -2.26
CA GLN A 138 -3.53 7.21 -0.85
C GLN A 138 -2.08 7.42 -0.42
N ILE A 139 -1.11 7.17 -1.30
CA ILE A 139 0.31 7.43 -0.98
C ILE A 139 0.57 8.95 -0.87
N SER A 140 -0.08 9.75 -1.71
CA SER A 140 0.04 11.21 -1.68
C SER A 140 -0.59 11.78 -0.40
N ASP A 141 -1.77 11.28 -0.02
CA ASP A 141 -2.46 11.64 1.23
C ASP A 141 -1.61 11.28 2.45
N PHE A 142 -1.01 10.09 2.45
CA PHE A 142 -0.07 9.67 3.49
C PHE A 142 1.08 10.67 3.65
N VAL A 143 1.73 11.07 2.56
CA VAL A 143 2.83 12.05 2.60
C VAL A 143 2.34 13.41 3.10
N ASN A 144 1.17 13.86 2.63
CA ASN A 144 0.59 15.14 3.06
C ASN A 144 0.34 15.16 4.56
N VAL A 145 -0.28 14.11 5.10
CA VAL A 145 -0.53 13.97 6.55
C VAL A 145 0.80 13.97 7.31
N LEU A 146 1.79 13.18 6.88
CA LEU A 146 3.11 13.15 7.54
C LEU A 146 3.77 14.52 7.64
N GLN A 147 3.67 15.36 6.60
CA GLN A 147 4.25 16.71 6.58
C GLN A 147 3.59 17.67 7.59
N HIS A 148 2.33 17.41 7.94
CA HIS A 148 1.57 18.24 8.88
C HIS A 148 1.47 17.62 10.28
N LEU A 149 1.94 16.39 10.49
CA LEU A 149 1.97 15.81 11.83
C LEU A 149 2.97 16.54 12.74
N PRO A 150 2.64 16.75 14.03
CA PRO A 150 3.57 17.30 15.01
C PRO A 150 4.85 16.48 15.11
N ALA A 151 5.98 17.16 15.22
CA ALA A 151 7.23 16.56 15.62
C ALA A 151 7.08 15.98 17.04
N MET A 152 7.78 14.87 17.31
CA MET A 152 7.81 14.22 18.63
C MET A 152 6.42 13.83 19.18
N ARG A 153 5.41 13.59 18.32
CA ARG A 153 4.03 13.29 18.76
C ARG A 153 3.89 12.16 19.79
N GLY A 154 4.76 11.16 19.73
CA GLY A 154 4.74 10.03 20.67
C GLY A 154 5.33 10.35 22.05
N LYS A 155 6.01 11.49 22.22
CA LYS A 155 6.65 11.89 23.49
C LYS A 155 5.87 12.99 24.20
N ASP A 156 5.16 13.84 23.47
CA ASP A 156 4.43 14.97 24.03
C ASP A 156 3.04 14.55 24.53
N PRO A 157 2.74 14.71 25.83
CA PRO A 157 1.44 14.34 26.40
C PRO A 157 0.25 15.02 25.71
N ARG A 158 0.43 16.22 25.13
CA ARG A 158 -0.64 16.99 24.45
C ARG A 158 -1.23 16.27 23.24
N PHE A 159 -0.47 15.36 22.65
CA PHE A 159 -0.84 14.65 21.42
C PHE A 159 -1.26 13.19 21.68
N LYS A 160 -1.20 12.73 22.94
CA LYS A 160 -1.53 11.35 23.31
C LYS A 160 -3.02 11.08 23.10
N GLY A 161 -3.34 9.99 22.41
CA GLY A 161 -4.72 9.53 22.17
C GLY A 161 -5.49 10.33 21.12
N LYS A 162 -4.87 11.30 20.44
CA LYS A 162 -5.47 12.03 19.32
C LYS A 162 -5.21 11.29 18.01
N THR A 163 -6.16 11.37 17.07
CA THR A 163 -5.98 10.78 15.74
C THR A 163 -5.04 11.61 14.88
N SER A 164 -4.45 11.01 13.84
CA SER A 164 -3.68 11.75 12.84
C SER A 164 -4.44 12.94 12.25
N ALA A 165 -5.75 12.83 12.04
CA ALA A 165 -6.59 13.91 11.53
C ALA A 165 -6.68 15.09 12.51
N ASP A 166 -6.93 14.82 13.79
CA ASP A 166 -7.00 15.85 14.84
C ASP A 166 -5.66 16.58 14.97
N LEU A 167 -4.56 15.84 14.93
CA LEU A 167 -3.22 16.40 15.04
C LEU A 167 -2.87 17.31 13.86
N VAL A 168 -3.28 16.95 12.65
CA VAL A 168 -3.12 17.80 11.45
C VAL A 168 -3.97 19.08 11.56
N GLN A 169 -5.17 19.01 12.14
CA GLN A 169 -5.97 20.21 12.39
C GLN A 169 -5.31 21.11 13.42
N MET A 170 -4.77 20.54 14.51
CA MET A 170 -4.08 21.30 15.55
C MET A 170 -2.83 22.02 15.01
N THR A 171 -2.01 21.36 14.19
CA THR A 171 -0.82 22.00 13.60
C THR A 171 -1.16 23.06 12.56
N LYS A 172 -2.27 22.91 11.84
CA LYS A 172 -2.77 23.94 10.94
C LYS A 172 -3.33 25.15 11.70
N ALA A 173 -3.94 24.93 12.86
CA ALA A 173 -4.49 25.98 13.70
C ALA A 173 -3.43 26.74 14.51
N ASP A 174 -2.36 26.05 14.94
CA ASP A 174 -1.30 26.62 15.77
C ASP A 174 0.08 26.54 15.06
N PRO A 175 0.56 27.64 14.46
CA PRO A 175 1.86 27.70 13.79
C PRO A 175 3.06 27.47 14.73
N THR A 176 2.87 27.51 16.05
CA THR A 176 3.95 27.26 17.02
C THR A 176 4.30 25.78 17.14
N ILE A 177 3.39 24.89 16.72
CA ILE A 177 3.63 23.45 16.76
C ILE A 177 4.55 23.06 15.60
N LYS A 178 5.80 22.73 15.92
CA LYS A 178 6.77 22.25 14.94
C LYS A 178 6.31 20.93 14.32
N THR A 179 6.25 20.88 13.00
CA THR A 179 5.87 19.67 12.26
C THR A 179 7.07 18.76 11.97
N MET A 180 6.78 17.56 11.47
CA MET A 180 7.78 16.56 11.11
C MET A 180 8.78 17.11 10.07
N GLN A 181 10.07 16.94 10.36
CA GLN A 181 11.14 17.33 9.45
C GLN A 181 11.06 16.56 8.12
N SER A 182 11.33 17.24 7.00
CA SER A 182 11.20 16.64 5.66
C SER A 182 12.07 15.39 5.45
N LYS A 183 13.22 15.30 6.14
CA LYS A 183 14.09 14.10 6.18
C LYS A 183 13.39 12.90 6.84
N THR A 184 12.64 13.14 7.92
CA THR A 184 11.86 12.12 8.62
C THR A 184 10.66 11.67 7.79
N VAL A 185 9.95 12.61 7.15
CA VAL A 185 8.88 12.29 6.18
C VAL A 185 9.44 11.41 5.05
N LYS A 186 10.60 11.80 4.48
CA LYS A 186 11.23 11.03 3.41
C LYS A 186 11.61 9.63 3.85
N LYS A 187 12.09 9.46 5.09
CA LYS A 187 12.41 8.14 5.66
C LYS A 187 11.19 7.23 5.71
N HIS A 188 10.08 7.70 6.30
CA HIS A 188 8.84 6.91 6.36
C HIS A 188 8.32 6.56 4.96
N PHE A 189 8.27 7.55 4.06
CA PHE A 189 7.89 7.34 2.67
C PHE A 189 8.78 6.31 1.96
N SER A 190 10.11 6.39 2.14
CA SER A 190 11.06 5.46 1.52
C SER A 190 10.88 4.02 2.03
N ASN A 191 10.53 3.82 3.31
CA ASN A 191 10.23 2.50 3.84
C ASN A 191 8.97 1.90 3.19
N ILE A 192 7.90 2.69 3.08
CA ILE A 192 6.65 2.28 2.41
C ILE A 192 6.90 2.01 0.92
N SER A 193 7.62 2.90 0.22
CA SER A 193 7.97 2.71 -1.19
C SER A 193 8.81 1.47 -1.44
N SER A 194 9.71 1.11 -0.51
CA SER A 194 10.54 -0.09 -0.61
C SER A 194 9.71 -1.37 -0.46
N PHE A 195 8.74 -1.36 0.46
CA PHE A 195 7.78 -2.44 0.64
C PHE A 195 6.93 -2.67 -0.62
N PHE A 196 6.31 -1.62 -1.18
CA PHE A 196 5.55 -1.77 -2.43
C PHE A 196 6.44 -2.24 -3.59
N GLY A 197 7.70 -1.82 -3.65
CA GLY A 197 8.67 -2.34 -4.61
C GLY A 197 8.98 -3.84 -4.40
N TRP A 198 8.98 -4.31 -3.16
CA TRP A 198 9.05 -5.74 -2.86
C TRP A 198 7.78 -6.48 -3.30
N CYS A 199 6.58 -5.93 -3.06
CA CYS A 199 5.32 -6.52 -3.54
C CYS A 199 5.31 -6.72 -5.06
N VAL A 200 5.85 -5.78 -5.83
CA VAL A 200 6.01 -5.93 -7.28
C VAL A 200 6.94 -7.10 -7.62
N ARG A 201 8.11 -7.21 -6.97
CA ARG A 201 9.04 -8.32 -7.19
C ARG A 201 8.46 -9.69 -6.81
N GLN A 202 7.50 -9.72 -5.88
CA GLN A 202 6.78 -10.93 -5.47
C GLN A 202 5.51 -11.19 -6.32
N GLY A 203 5.30 -10.42 -7.40
CA GLY A 203 4.14 -10.58 -8.28
C GLY A 203 2.79 -10.20 -7.65
N GLN A 204 2.78 -9.53 -6.50
CA GLN A 204 1.55 -9.09 -5.83
C GLN A 204 0.95 -7.83 -6.48
N LEU A 205 1.79 -7.02 -7.13
CA LEU A 205 1.39 -5.81 -7.82
C LEU A 205 2.08 -5.70 -9.18
N PRO A 206 1.40 -5.14 -10.20
CA PRO A 206 2.01 -4.92 -11.51
C PRO A 206 3.02 -3.75 -11.51
N SER A 207 2.82 -2.75 -10.65
CA SER A 207 3.69 -1.58 -10.53
C SER A 207 3.65 -1.01 -9.12
N ASN A 208 4.64 -0.17 -8.76
CA ASN A 208 4.75 0.41 -7.43
C ASN A 208 3.93 1.71 -7.33
N PRO A 209 2.83 1.77 -6.56
CA PRO A 209 2.01 2.98 -6.44
C PRO A 209 2.74 4.13 -5.73
N ALA A 210 3.79 3.85 -4.97
CA ALA A 210 4.57 4.87 -4.28
C ALA A 210 5.71 5.43 -5.13
N GLU A 211 5.98 4.87 -6.31
CA GLU A 211 7.14 5.29 -7.11
C GLU A 211 7.03 6.74 -7.58
N GLY A 212 8.03 7.53 -7.19
CA GLY A 212 8.15 8.94 -7.57
C GLY A 212 7.20 9.91 -6.86
N VAL A 213 6.29 9.44 -5.99
CA VAL A 213 5.27 10.30 -5.35
C VAL A 213 5.89 11.39 -4.47
N TYR A 214 6.93 11.08 -3.70
CA TYR A 214 7.62 12.06 -2.87
C TYR A 214 9.13 12.04 -3.05
N GLN A 215 9.67 13.19 -3.45
CA GLN A 215 11.10 13.41 -3.61
C GLN A 215 11.52 14.62 -2.79
N LEU A 216 12.48 14.41 -1.89
CA LEU A 216 13.09 15.50 -1.17
C LEU A 216 14.18 16.11 -2.05
N LYS A 217 13.93 17.32 -2.57
CA LYS A 217 14.96 18.09 -3.27
C LYS A 217 16.07 18.44 -2.27
N ARG A 218 17.29 17.98 -2.54
CA ARG A 218 18.47 18.36 -1.76
C ARG A 218 18.91 19.75 -2.19
N THR A 219 18.94 20.69 -1.24
CA THR A 219 19.45 22.06 -1.45
C THR A 219 20.96 22.17 -1.22
N LYS A 220 21.58 21.21 -0.51
CA LYS A 220 23.04 21.17 -0.26
C LYS A 220 23.61 19.80 -0.60
N ARG A 221 24.90 19.75 -0.98
CA ARG A 221 25.60 18.47 -1.18
C ARG A 221 25.75 17.79 0.19
N ARG A 222 25.76 16.45 0.19
CA ARG A 222 25.83 15.66 1.44
C ARG A 222 27.10 15.97 2.25
N GLN A 223 28.19 16.33 1.57
CA GLN A 223 29.45 16.75 2.16
C GLN A 223 29.33 18.11 2.88
N ASP A 224 28.56 19.05 2.34
CA ASP A 224 28.37 20.38 2.92
C ASP A 224 27.46 20.36 4.17
N GLU A 225 26.59 19.35 4.30
CA GLU A 225 25.79 19.14 5.52
C GLU A 225 26.62 18.61 6.70
N ARG A 226 27.80 18.05 6.43
CA ARG A 226 28.72 17.45 7.41
C ARG A 226 30.14 17.89 7.09
N ALA A 227 30.36 19.20 7.09
CA ALA A 227 31.69 19.76 6.84
C ALA A 227 32.71 19.12 7.79
N ALA A 228 33.83 18.67 7.22
CA ALA A 228 34.94 18.17 8.00
C ALA A 228 35.51 19.30 8.86
N TRP A 229 36.02 18.94 10.03
CA TRP A 229 36.67 19.90 10.91
C TRP A 229 37.97 20.38 10.26
N THR A 230 38.19 21.69 10.26
CA THR A 230 39.45 22.26 9.80
C THR A 230 40.52 22.14 10.88
N ASN A 231 41.79 22.30 10.49
CA ASN A 231 42.89 22.37 11.47
C ASN A 231 42.70 23.51 12.50
N ALA A 232 42.02 24.60 12.11
CA ALA A 232 41.69 25.70 13.02
C ALA A 232 40.61 25.29 14.04
N ASP A 233 39.59 24.54 13.61
CA ASP A 233 38.55 24.00 14.49
C ASP A 233 39.15 23.01 15.49
N LEU A 234 40.01 22.10 15.02
CA LEU A 234 40.73 21.15 15.86
C LEU A 234 41.62 21.87 16.88
N LYS A 235 42.39 22.87 16.45
CA LYS A 235 43.22 23.67 17.36
C LYS A 235 42.36 24.36 18.42
N THR A 236 41.24 24.94 18.03
CA THR A 236 40.30 25.57 18.96
C THR A 236 39.76 24.55 19.97
N TRP A 237 39.35 23.37 19.50
CA TRP A 237 38.85 22.31 20.36
C TRP A 237 39.87 21.79 21.36
N PHE A 238 41.11 21.53 20.93
CA PHE A 238 42.18 21.07 21.82
C PHE A 238 42.75 22.16 22.73
N THR A 239 42.26 23.39 22.62
CA THR A 239 42.49 24.47 23.61
C THR A 239 41.38 24.62 24.64
N CYS A 240 40.33 23.80 24.57
CA CYS A 240 39.25 23.79 25.55
C CYS A 240 39.76 23.43 26.97
N PRO A 241 39.05 23.88 28.03
CA PRO A 241 39.42 23.59 29.42
C PRO A 241 39.56 22.10 29.75
N ILE A 242 38.90 21.21 29.00
CA ILE A 242 39.05 19.75 29.12
C ILE A 242 40.53 19.33 28.97
N TYR A 243 41.27 19.98 28.07
CA TYR A 243 42.67 19.64 27.78
C TYR A 243 43.67 20.50 28.56
N GLN A 244 43.30 21.73 28.91
CA GLN A 244 44.20 22.71 29.55
C GLN A 244 44.06 22.80 31.08
N GLY A 245 42.96 22.32 31.64
CA GLY A 245 42.65 22.46 33.07
C GLY A 245 41.22 22.99 33.26
N SER A 246 40.45 22.26 34.05
CA SER A 246 39.04 22.54 34.29
C SER A 246 38.69 22.53 35.77
N GLN A 247 37.49 23.01 36.11
CA GLN A 247 36.96 22.90 37.47
C GLN A 247 36.48 21.46 37.72
N PRO A 248 36.58 20.94 38.96
CA PRO A 248 36.23 19.54 39.28
C PRO A 248 34.81 19.13 38.84
N GLN A 249 33.86 20.06 38.96
CA GLN A 249 32.43 19.84 38.66
C GLN A 249 32.01 20.40 37.28
N HIS A 250 32.87 21.18 36.61
CA HIS A 250 32.55 21.87 35.36
C HIS A 250 33.70 21.82 34.35
N ARG A 251 33.70 20.79 33.51
CA ARG A 251 34.77 20.50 32.54
C ARG A 251 34.95 21.53 31.43
N LEU A 252 33.91 22.32 31.16
CA LEU A 252 33.95 23.39 30.16
C LEU A 252 34.34 24.75 30.75
N LYS A 253 34.53 24.84 32.07
CA LYS A 253 35.02 26.04 32.75
C LYS A 253 36.50 25.87 33.08
N ARG A 254 37.28 26.94 32.87
CA ARG A 254 38.72 26.94 33.19
C ARG A 254 38.96 26.70 34.68
N GLY A 255 39.94 25.87 34.97
CA GLY A 255 40.41 25.53 36.31
C GLY A 255 41.81 24.95 36.24
N GLN A 256 42.26 24.29 37.30
CA GLN A 256 43.64 23.79 37.41
C GLN A 256 43.76 22.27 37.18
N GLU A 257 42.65 21.54 37.14
CA GLU A 257 42.66 20.08 37.10
C GLU A 257 42.46 19.54 35.68
N VAL A 258 43.39 18.72 35.21
CA VAL A 258 43.27 17.99 33.94
C VAL A 258 42.86 16.55 34.22
N ARG A 259 41.62 16.21 33.89
CA ARG A 259 41.04 14.87 34.07
C ARG A 259 41.23 14.03 32.81
N ARG A 260 42.05 12.98 32.88
CA ARG A 260 42.42 12.13 31.73
C ARG A 260 41.56 10.87 31.60
N ASP A 261 40.25 11.04 31.56
CA ASP A 261 39.31 9.93 31.36
C ASP A 261 38.88 9.79 29.89
N ALA A 262 37.86 8.98 29.62
CA ALA A 262 37.39 8.70 28.26
C ALA A 262 37.07 9.97 27.47
N LEU A 263 36.51 11.02 28.08
CA LEU A 263 36.19 12.26 27.38
C LEU A 263 37.43 13.07 26.97
N TYR A 264 38.55 12.89 27.66
CA TYR A 264 39.85 13.46 27.29
C TYR A 264 40.48 12.68 26.13
N TRP A 265 40.52 11.35 26.25
CA TRP A 265 41.24 10.50 25.29
C TRP A 265 40.48 10.24 23.99
N LEU A 266 39.16 10.09 24.03
CA LEU A 266 38.38 9.71 22.84
C LEU A 266 38.53 10.69 21.68
N PRO A 267 38.43 12.02 21.85
CA PRO A 267 38.61 12.93 20.71
C PRO A 267 40.05 12.96 20.20
N ILE A 268 41.05 12.73 21.06
CA ILE A 268 42.46 12.63 20.64
C ILE A 268 42.62 11.41 19.74
N LEU A 269 42.14 10.24 20.20
CA LEU A 269 42.21 9.00 19.43
C LEU A 269 41.39 9.09 18.13
N ALA A 270 40.22 9.72 18.16
CA ALA A 270 39.35 9.88 16.98
C ALA A 270 39.94 10.79 15.89
N VAL A 271 40.91 11.64 16.21
CA VAL A 271 41.64 12.43 15.20
C VAL A 271 42.66 11.57 14.45
N PHE A 272 43.31 10.63 15.14
CA PHE A 272 44.32 9.75 14.55
C PHE A 272 43.74 8.45 13.98
N HIS A 273 42.57 8.04 14.45
CA HIS A 273 41.89 6.83 14.04
C HIS A 273 40.48 7.16 13.57
N ALA A 274 40.11 6.67 12.40
CA ALA A 274 38.76 6.82 11.85
C ALA A 274 37.76 5.84 12.52
N LEU A 275 37.74 5.82 13.85
CA LEU A 275 36.85 4.99 14.64
C LEU A 275 35.43 5.54 14.59
N ARG A 276 34.44 4.66 14.47
CA ARG A 276 33.06 5.05 14.77
C ARG A 276 32.89 5.19 16.27
N LEU A 277 31.97 6.06 16.69
CA LEU A 277 31.68 6.26 18.11
C LEU A 277 31.35 4.95 18.85
N GLU A 278 30.66 4.03 18.17
CA GLU A 278 30.28 2.72 18.74
C GLU A 278 31.46 1.74 18.88
N GLU A 279 32.59 1.99 18.20
CA GLU A 279 33.79 1.14 18.28
C GLU A 279 34.73 1.58 19.41
N GLY A 280 34.64 2.84 19.86
CA GLY A 280 35.49 3.40 20.91
C GLY A 280 34.85 3.47 22.29
N ALA A 281 33.61 2.99 22.44
CA ALA A 281 32.84 3.02 23.68
C ALA A 281 33.06 1.78 24.55
#